data_AF-A0A5C3EF13-F1
#
_entry.id   AF-A0A5C3EF13-F1
#
_cell.length_a   1.000
_cell.length_b   1.000
_cell.length_c   1.000
_cell.angle_alpha   90.00
_cell.angle_beta   90.00
_cell.angle_gamma   90.00
#
_symmetry.space_group_name_H-M   'P 1'
#
loop_
_entity.id
_entity.type
_entity.pdbx_description
1 polymer ?
#
loop_
_entity_poly.entity_id
_entity_poly.type
_entity_poly.pdbx_seq_one_letter_code
_entity_poly.pdbx_strand_id
1 'polypeptide(L)'
;MLVVLPPYLLSALLFTAIACSAMIDSPNNAVNWHQPPLSSTLSNQAAAQQQAYEMERLLGIPTGHLQPIYAFRANQADRIARHLQSENSRYMWVAGVQGQQASTYASPYAFHEPGTGARERGVLFFRVHQRGIVVPMFHSGIREGILPGRRENFWQYLHQHATMRKEHLVMAFPELRVMGM
;
A
#
# COMPACT_ATOMS: atom_id res chain seq x y z
N MET A 1 -27.02 -57.57 42.41
CA MET A 1 -26.73 -58.09 41.06
C MET A 1 -26.01 -56.98 40.30
N LEU A 2 -24.70 -57.13 40.11
CA LEU A 2 -23.83 -56.15 39.46
C LEU A 2 -23.75 -56.49 37.97
N VAL A 3 -24.30 -55.63 37.11
CA VAL A 3 -24.25 -55.80 35.66
C VAL A 3 -22.96 -55.16 35.15
N VAL A 4 -22.00 -56.00 34.76
CA VAL A 4 -20.74 -55.61 34.13
C VAL A 4 -21.03 -55.29 32.66
N LEU A 5 -20.90 -54.02 32.28
CA LEU A 5 -21.03 -53.56 30.90
C LEU A 5 -19.71 -53.79 30.12
N PRO A 6 -19.75 -54.30 28.88
CA PRO A 6 -18.56 -54.61 28.11
C PRO A 6 -17.84 -53.35 27.59
N PRO A 7 -16.49 -53.34 27.56
CA PRO A 7 -15.67 -52.14 27.33
C PRO A 7 -15.68 -51.59 25.89
N TYR A 8 -16.42 -52.21 24.98
CA TYR A 8 -16.37 -51.87 23.54
C TYR A 8 -17.36 -50.77 23.13
N LEU A 9 -18.32 -50.40 23.99
CA LEU A 9 -19.30 -49.35 23.70
C LEU A 9 -18.75 -47.93 23.87
N LEU A 10 -17.63 -47.76 24.58
CA LEU A 10 -17.00 -46.43 24.79
C LEU A 10 -16.13 -45.99 23.60
N SER A 11 -15.67 -46.93 22.77
CA SER A 11 -14.86 -46.67 21.58
C SER A 11 -15.67 -46.22 20.35
N ALA A 12 -16.98 -46.47 20.31
CA ALA A 12 -17.81 -46.12 19.15
C ALA A 12 -18.24 -44.64 19.11
N LEU A 13 -18.16 -43.91 20.22
CA LEU A 13 -18.57 -42.50 20.32
C LEU A 13 -17.44 -41.49 20.07
N LEU A 14 -16.20 -41.96 19.89
CA LEU A 14 -15.02 -41.11 19.64
C LEU A 14 -14.62 -41.00 18.16
N PHE A 15 -15.36 -41.62 17.23
CA PHE A 15 -15.02 -41.61 15.79
C PHE A 15 -15.91 -40.74 14.90
N THR A 16 -16.89 -40.00 15.43
CA THR A 16 -17.77 -39.12 14.63
C THR A 16 -17.38 -37.64 14.63
N ALA A 17 -16.15 -37.30 15.02
CA ALA A 17 -15.67 -35.91 15.07
C ALA A 17 -14.57 -35.58 14.04
N ILE A 18 -14.28 -36.45 13.07
CA ILE A 18 -13.24 -36.20 12.07
C ILE A 18 -13.77 -36.60 10.69
N ALA A 19 -14.09 -35.59 9.87
CA ALA A 19 -14.00 -35.53 8.41
C ALA A 19 -15.19 -34.84 7.73
N CYS A 20 -15.45 -33.57 8.09
CA CYS A 20 -15.96 -32.60 7.11
C CYS A 20 -14.90 -31.52 6.92
N SER A 21 -13.87 -31.86 6.16
CA SER A 21 -13.01 -30.90 5.48
C SER A 21 -12.62 -31.51 4.14
N ALA A 22 -13.63 -31.72 3.29
CA ALA A 22 -13.39 -31.89 1.87
C ALA A 22 -13.00 -30.51 1.30
N MET A 23 -11.74 -30.13 1.53
CA MET A 23 -11.09 -29.09 0.76
C MET A 23 -10.82 -29.68 -0.62
N ILE A 24 -11.59 -29.20 -1.59
CA ILE A 24 -11.39 -29.47 -3.01
C ILE A 24 -10.09 -28.77 -3.40
N ASP A 25 -8.96 -29.44 -3.24
CA ASP A 25 -7.71 -29.03 -3.87
C ASP A 25 -7.54 -29.84 -5.17
N SER A 26 -7.93 -29.18 -6.26
CA SER A 26 -7.62 -29.58 -7.62
C SER A 26 -6.09 -29.67 -7.79
N PRO A 27 -5.53 -30.79 -8.26
CA PRO A 27 -4.09 -30.92 -8.46
C PRO A 27 -3.72 -30.29 -9.80
N ASN A 28 -3.71 -28.96 -9.87
CA ASN A 28 -3.21 -28.23 -11.05
C ASN A 28 -2.89 -26.76 -10.73
N ASN A 29 -2.09 -26.52 -9.68
CA ASN A 29 -1.43 -25.24 -9.56
C ASN A 29 0.05 -25.51 -9.27
N ALA A 30 0.85 -25.47 -10.33
CA ALA A 30 2.25 -25.11 -10.22
C ALA A 30 2.30 -23.82 -9.39
N VAL A 31 2.77 -23.93 -8.16
CA VAL A 31 2.93 -22.81 -7.24
C VAL A 31 3.91 -21.84 -7.89
N ASN A 32 3.36 -20.82 -8.54
CA ASN A 32 4.14 -19.73 -9.08
C ASN A 32 4.52 -18.84 -7.89
N TRP A 33 5.68 -19.12 -7.29
CA TRP A 33 6.25 -18.42 -6.13
C TRP A 33 6.44 -16.89 -6.30
N HIS A 34 6.02 -16.34 -7.44
CA HIS A 34 6.11 -14.92 -7.79
C HIS A 34 4.79 -14.16 -7.68
N GLN A 35 3.66 -14.82 -7.38
CA GLN A 35 2.37 -14.15 -7.24
C GLN A 35 1.93 -14.13 -5.77
N PRO A 36 1.82 -12.94 -5.14
CA PRO A 36 1.28 -12.87 -3.79
C PRO A 36 -0.15 -13.42 -3.78
N PRO A 37 -0.56 -14.16 -2.73
CA PRO A 37 -1.89 -14.75 -2.66
C PRO A 37 -2.97 -13.68 -2.85
N LEU A 38 -4.03 -14.01 -3.58
CA LEU A 38 -5.10 -13.06 -3.96
C LEU A 38 -5.68 -12.30 -2.73
N SER A 39 -5.82 -13.01 -1.60
CA SER A 39 -6.27 -12.45 -0.32
C SER A 39 -5.35 -11.35 0.22
N SER A 40 -4.02 -11.53 0.11
CA SER A 40 -3.05 -10.50 0.49
C SER A 40 -3.12 -9.28 -0.42
N THR A 41 -3.40 -9.48 -1.72
CA THR A 41 -3.54 -8.37 -2.68
C THR A 41 -4.80 -7.55 -2.41
N LEU A 42 -5.93 -8.20 -2.12
CA LEU A 42 -7.18 -7.53 -1.75
C LEU A 42 -7.05 -6.76 -0.42
N SER A 43 -6.39 -7.36 0.58
CA SER A 43 -6.12 -6.71 1.86
C SER A 43 -5.24 -5.46 1.70
N ASN A 44 -4.17 -5.56 0.89
CA ASN A 44 -3.29 -4.42 0.60
C ASN A 44 -4.03 -3.31 -0.15
N GLN A 45 -4.92 -3.67 -1.09
CA GLN A 45 -5.71 -2.69 -1.83
C GLN A 45 -6.72 -1.96 -0.93
N ALA A 46 -7.40 -2.66 -0.03
CA ALA A 46 -8.31 -2.04 0.93
C ALA A 46 -7.57 -1.09 1.89
N ALA A 47 -6.38 -1.50 2.36
CA ALA A 47 -5.52 -0.64 3.19
C ALA A 47 -5.07 0.61 2.43
N ALA A 48 -4.68 0.48 1.16
CA ALA A 48 -4.32 1.61 0.30
C ALA A 48 -5.50 2.57 0.09
N GLN A 49 -6.72 2.04 -0.09
CA GLN A 49 -7.93 2.86 -0.20
C GLN A 49 -8.20 3.67 1.07
N GLN A 50 -8.14 3.02 2.24
CA GLN A 50 -8.31 3.70 3.52
C GLN A 50 -7.25 4.80 3.73
N GLN A 51 -6.00 4.50 3.40
CA GLN A 51 -4.91 5.49 3.49
C GLN A 51 -5.13 6.68 2.55
N ALA A 52 -5.63 6.44 1.33
CA ALA A 52 -5.92 7.52 0.38
C ALA A 52 -7.01 8.47 0.90
N TYR A 53 -8.08 7.95 1.51
CA TYR A 53 -9.10 8.79 2.14
C TYR A 53 -8.53 9.68 3.25
N GLU A 54 -7.62 9.15 4.07
CA GLU A 54 -6.92 9.94 5.07
C GLU A 54 -6.01 11.01 4.43
N MET A 55 -5.34 10.70 3.32
CA MET A 55 -4.51 11.69 2.61
C MET A 55 -5.36 12.79 1.98
N GLU A 56 -6.52 12.46 1.41
CA GLU A 56 -7.47 13.46 0.89
C GLU A 56 -7.91 14.43 1.99
N ARG A 57 -8.24 13.88 3.17
CA ARG A 57 -8.60 14.66 4.36
C ARG A 57 -7.45 15.56 4.82
N LEU A 58 -6.23 15.04 4.93
CA LEU A 58 -5.05 15.80 5.38
C LEU A 58 -4.66 16.90 4.39
N LEU A 59 -4.84 16.68 3.08
CA LEU A 59 -4.57 17.66 2.04
C LEU A 59 -5.70 18.68 1.86
N GLY A 60 -6.84 18.48 2.52
CA GLY A 60 -8.03 19.30 2.34
C GLY A 60 -8.53 19.29 0.91
N ILE A 61 -8.53 18.11 0.27
CA ILE A 61 -9.11 17.88 -1.07
C ILE A 61 -10.35 16.98 -0.94
N PRO A 62 -11.32 17.06 -1.88
CA PRO A 62 -12.52 16.26 -1.78
C PRO A 62 -12.24 14.78 -1.98
N THR A 63 -13.08 13.95 -1.37
CA THR A 63 -12.99 12.50 -1.49
C THR A 63 -13.07 12.04 -2.95
N GLY A 64 -12.23 11.07 -3.32
CA GLY A 64 -12.18 10.46 -4.66
C GLY A 64 -11.34 11.23 -5.69
N HIS A 65 -10.56 12.22 -5.27
CA HIS A 65 -9.61 12.92 -6.14
C HIS A 65 -8.29 12.16 -6.33
N LEU A 66 -7.97 11.22 -5.43
CA LEU A 66 -6.84 10.30 -5.55
C LEU A 66 -7.22 8.99 -6.26
N GLN A 67 -8.17 9.01 -7.19
CA GLN A 67 -8.56 7.82 -7.94
C GLN A 67 -7.92 7.82 -9.35
N PRO A 68 -7.58 6.65 -9.90
CA PRO A 68 -7.57 5.32 -9.26
C PRO A 68 -6.44 5.17 -8.23
N ILE A 69 -6.67 4.34 -7.20
CA ILE A 69 -5.69 4.03 -6.14
C ILE A 69 -5.07 2.67 -6.42
N TYR A 70 -3.75 2.56 -6.27
CA TYR A 70 -3.07 1.27 -6.36
C TYR A 70 -2.16 1.03 -5.15
N ALA A 71 -2.38 -0.11 -4.50
CA ALA A 71 -1.46 -0.60 -3.49
C ALA A 71 -0.07 -0.89 -4.09
N PHE A 72 0.95 -0.65 -3.28
CA PHE A 72 2.32 -0.99 -3.64
C PHE A 72 2.50 -2.51 -3.78
N ARG A 73 3.23 -2.91 -4.81
CA ARG A 73 3.66 -4.30 -5.04
C ARG A 73 5.17 -4.40 -4.95
N ALA A 74 5.69 -5.52 -4.45
CA ALA A 74 7.13 -5.71 -4.25
C ALA A 74 7.97 -5.46 -5.52
N ASN A 75 7.46 -5.84 -6.70
CA ASN A 75 8.12 -5.61 -7.99
C ASN A 75 8.19 -4.14 -8.44
N GLN A 76 7.62 -3.21 -7.68
CA GLN A 76 7.70 -1.77 -7.93
C GLN A 76 8.79 -1.09 -7.09
N ALA A 77 9.47 -1.80 -6.19
CA ALA A 77 10.49 -1.25 -5.29
C ALA A 77 11.57 -0.46 -6.03
N ASP A 78 12.15 -1.04 -7.08
CA ASP A 78 13.20 -0.39 -7.90
C ASP A 78 12.71 0.88 -8.59
N ARG A 79 11.44 0.93 -8.98
CA ARG A 79 10.87 2.12 -9.62
C ARG A 79 10.71 3.25 -8.61
N ILE A 80 10.24 2.93 -7.42
CA ILE A 80 10.13 3.91 -6.33
C ILE A 80 11.51 4.37 -5.88
N ALA A 81 12.47 3.46 -5.75
CA ALA A 81 13.84 3.80 -5.41
C ALA A 81 14.45 4.76 -6.44
N ARG A 82 14.33 4.46 -7.73
CA ARG A 82 14.78 5.37 -8.80
C ARG A 82 14.08 6.73 -8.75
N HIS A 83 12.78 6.74 -8.45
CA HIS A 83 12.03 7.98 -8.26
C HIS A 83 12.58 8.78 -7.08
N LEU A 84 12.82 8.15 -5.93
CA LEU A 84 13.37 8.81 -4.75
C LEU A 84 14.83 9.28 -4.92
N GLN A 85 15.59 8.61 -5.78
CA GLN A 85 16.98 8.98 -6.08
C GLN A 85 17.12 10.04 -7.20
N SER A 86 16.04 10.32 -7.93
CA SER A 86 16.06 11.26 -9.05
C SER A 86 16.21 12.72 -8.60
N GLU A 87 17.12 13.45 -9.23
CA GLU A 87 17.30 14.91 -9.06
C GLU A 87 16.07 15.73 -9.47
N ASN A 88 15.20 15.15 -10.29
CA ASN A 88 13.98 15.80 -10.78
C ASN A 88 12.78 15.59 -9.87
N SER A 89 12.88 14.67 -8.91
CA SER A 89 11.80 14.40 -7.98
C SER A 89 11.67 15.52 -6.96
N ARG A 90 10.41 15.75 -6.56
CA ARG A 90 10.05 16.78 -5.60
C ARG A 90 9.07 16.22 -4.60
N TYR A 91 9.15 16.68 -3.37
CA TYR A 91 8.40 16.12 -2.26
C TYR A 91 7.68 17.23 -1.52
N MET A 92 6.49 16.91 -1.04
CA MET A 92 5.69 17.71 -0.16
C MET A 92 5.54 16.93 1.15
N TRP A 93 5.76 17.60 2.27
CA TRP A 93 5.43 17.03 3.57
C TRP A 93 3.91 17.11 3.75
N VAL A 94 3.28 15.99 4.10
CA VAL A 94 1.82 15.89 4.26
C VAL A 94 1.44 15.93 5.73
N ALA A 95 2.11 15.11 6.54
CA ALA A 95 1.83 14.99 7.95
C ALA A 95 3.02 14.37 8.70
N GLY A 96 3.10 14.63 9.99
CA GLY A 96 4.14 14.15 10.89
C GLY A 96 4.29 15.12 12.06
N VAL A 97 5.07 14.78 13.07
CA VAL A 97 5.43 15.71 14.15
C VAL A 97 6.90 15.54 14.43
N GLN A 98 7.59 16.65 14.74
CA GLN A 98 8.94 16.60 15.29
C GLN A 98 8.94 15.69 16.52
N GLY A 99 9.68 14.58 16.48
CA GLY A 99 9.72 13.57 17.55
C GLY A 99 8.86 12.31 17.32
N GLN A 100 8.03 12.25 16.27
CA GLN A 100 7.33 11.01 15.90
C GLN A 100 8.21 10.04 15.09
N GLN A 101 7.85 8.75 15.14
CA GLN A 101 8.59 7.67 14.52
C GLN A 101 8.62 7.71 12.99
N ALA A 102 7.67 8.41 12.35
CA ALA A 102 7.61 8.56 10.90
C ALA A 102 6.94 9.87 10.45
N SER A 103 7.34 10.37 9.29
CA SER A 103 6.69 11.47 8.57
C SER A 103 6.17 11.00 7.22
N THR A 104 5.00 11.48 6.82
CA THR A 104 4.35 11.17 5.54
C THR A 104 4.65 12.25 4.52
N TYR A 105 5.00 11.81 3.33
CA TYR A 105 5.33 12.67 2.19
C TYR A 105 4.52 12.27 0.97
N ALA A 106 4.33 13.23 0.08
CA ALA A 106 3.75 13.07 -1.24
C ALA A 106 4.73 13.56 -2.31
N SER A 107 4.71 12.94 -3.48
CA SER A 107 5.51 13.37 -4.64
C SER A 107 4.66 13.31 -5.91
N PRO A 108 4.73 14.32 -6.81
CA PRO A 108 4.34 14.13 -8.19
C PRO A 108 5.03 12.89 -8.73
N TYR A 109 4.26 12.02 -9.37
CA TYR A 109 4.71 10.73 -9.83
C TYR A 109 4.08 10.43 -11.19
N ALA A 110 4.82 9.74 -12.04
CA ALA A 110 4.30 9.25 -13.30
C ALA A 110 4.44 7.73 -13.33
N PHE A 111 3.37 7.04 -13.65
CA PHE A 111 3.35 5.58 -13.75
C PHE A 111 2.69 5.16 -15.06
N HIS A 112 2.80 3.88 -15.38
CA HIS A 112 2.09 3.30 -16.51
C HIS A 112 0.87 2.59 -15.97
N GLU A 113 -0.31 2.93 -16.50
CA GLU A 113 -1.56 2.29 -16.10
C GLU A 113 -1.51 0.79 -16.46
N PRO A 114 -1.86 -0.10 -15.52
CA PRO A 114 -1.94 -1.53 -15.80
C PRO A 114 -2.97 -1.82 -16.90
N GLY A 115 -2.56 -2.56 -17.94
CA GLY A 115 -3.44 -3.01 -19.02
C GLY A 115 -3.43 -2.10 -20.25
N THR A 116 -3.41 -0.78 -20.09
CA THR A 116 -3.34 0.15 -21.23
C THR A 116 -1.90 0.52 -21.59
N GLY A 117 -0.98 0.50 -20.61
CA GLY A 117 0.38 0.98 -20.79
C GLY A 117 0.46 2.49 -21.01
N ALA A 118 -0.63 3.23 -20.84
CA ALA A 118 -0.61 4.68 -20.93
C ALA A 118 0.19 5.28 -19.77
N ARG A 119 0.99 6.31 -20.05
CA ARG A 119 1.69 7.05 -19.01
C ARG A 119 0.71 8.02 -18.34
N GLU A 120 0.45 7.80 -17.06
CA GLU A 120 -0.44 8.61 -16.25
C GLU A 120 0.31 9.54 -15.29
N ARG A 121 -0.32 10.68 -14.98
CA ARG A 121 0.09 11.60 -13.92
C ARG A 121 -0.57 11.18 -12.63
N GLY A 122 0.20 11.21 -11.56
CA GLY A 122 -0.23 10.69 -10.28
C GLY A 122 0.56 11.24 -9.11
N VAL A 123 0.29 10.67 -7.95
CA VAL A 123 1.01 11.00 -6.73
C VAL A 123 1.46 9.72 -6.05
N LEU A 124 2.70 9.74 -5.58
CA LEU A 124 3.26 8.69 -4.72
C LEU A 124 3.18 9.18 -3.27
N PHE A 125 2.55 8.40 -2.40
CA PHE A 125 2.57 8.60 -0.96
C PHE A 125 3.49 7.59 -0.29
N PHE A 126 4.31 8.07 0.64
CA PHE A 126 5.26 7.24 1.37
C PHE A 126 5.53 7.80 2.76
N ARG A 127 5.95 6.92 3.67
CA ARG A 127 6.42 7.30 5.01
C ARG A 127 7.93 7.19 5.05
N VAL A 128 8.56 8.13 5.76
CA VAL A 128 9.97 8.04 6.12
C VAL A 128 10.05 7.92 7.64
N HIS A 129 10.58 6.81 8.11
CA HIS A 129 10.83 6.58 9.53
C HIS A 129 12.09 7.31 9.99
N GLN A 130 12.25 7.52 11.31
CA GLN A 130 13.40 8.22 11.89
C GLN A 130 14.77 7.66 11.45
N ARG A 131 14.86 6.36 11.11
CA ARG A 131 16.08 5.72 10.61
C ARG A 131 16.27 5.83 9.09
N GLY A 132 15.53 6.72 8.42
CA GLY A 132 15.53 6.86 6.96
C GLY A 132 14.88 5.72 6.20
N ILE A 133 14.17 4.81 6.87
CA ILE A 133 13.46 3.72 6.19
C ILE A 133 12.23 4.31 5.49
N VAL A 134 12.20 4.21 4.17
CA VAL A 134 11.09 4.63 3.32
C VAL A 134 10.14 3.46 3.11
N VAL A 135 8.90 3.63 3.53
CA VAL A 135 7.81 2.66 3.35
C VAL A 135 6.79 3.26 2.38
N PRO A 136 6.72 2.75 1.13
CA PRO A 136 5.68 3.13 0.20
C PRO A 136 4.30 2.80 0.78
N MET A 137 3.35 3.73 0.67
CA MET A 137 1.97 3.50 1.11
C MET A 137 1.13 3.04 -0.08
N PHE A 138 0.99 3.92 -1.07
CA PHE A 138 0.28 3.69 -2.31
C PHE A 138 0.71 4.74 -3.34
N HIS A 139 0.36 4.51 -4.60
CA HIS A 139 0.33 5.57 -5.59
C HIS A 139 -1.07 5.69 -6.19
N SER A 140 -1.42 6.88 -6.66
CA SER A 140 -2.71 7.09 -7.29
C SER A 140 -2.61 7.88 -8.58
N GLY A 141 -3.61 7.71 -9.44
CA GLY A 141 -3.96 8.74 -10.42
C GLY A 141 -4.50 9.99 -9.75
N ILE A 142 -4.81 10.97 -10.58
CA ILE A 142 -5.40 12.25 -10.15
C ILE A 142 -6.61 12.49 -11.02
N ARG A 143 -7.78 12.64 -10.38
CA ARG A 143 -8.98 13.04 -11.10
C ARG A 143 -8.82 14.46 -11.61
N GLU A 144 -9.07 14.67 -12.90
CA GLU A 144 -9.08 16.01 -13.47
C GLU A 144 -10.25 16.84 -12.94
N GLY A 145 -9.99 18.14 -12.71
CA GLY A 145 -10.98 19.07 -12.19
C GLY A 145 -10.35 20.12 -11.27
N ILE A 146 -11.02 21.27 -11.15
CA ILE A 146 -10.65 22.32 -10.21
C ILE A 146 -11.11 21.88 -8.81
N LEU A 147 -10.24 22.03 -7.81
CA LEU A 147 -10.60 21.73 -6.44
C LEU A 147 -11.66 22.74 -5.93
N PRO A 148 -12.72 22.30 -5.24
CA PRO A 148 -13.73 23.19 -4.68
C PRO A 148 -13.12 24.31 -3.84
N GLY A 149 -13.51 25.56 -4.11
CA GLY A 149 -12.99 26.73 -3.40
C GLY A 149 -11.56 27.13 -3.80
N ARG A 150 -10.95 26.50 -4.81
CA ARG A 150 -9.61 26.83 -5.31
C ARG A 150 -9.65 27.24 -6.78
N ARG A 151 -8.58 27.87 -7.26
CA ARG A 151 -8.41 28.26 -8.67
C ARG A 151 -7.62 27.25 -9.50
N GLU A 152 -7.15 26.20 -8.86
CA GLU A 152 -6.21 25.24 -9.43
C GLU A 152 -6.71 23.80 -9.27
N ASN A 153 -6.22 22.93 -10.15
CA ASN A 153 -6.45 21.49 -10.03
C ASN A 153 -5.43 20.86 -9.07
N PHE A 154 -5.67 19.61 -8.68
CA PHE A 154 -4.80 18.93 -7.72
C PHE A 154 -3.36 18.74 -8.22
N TRP A 155 -3.16 18.56 -9.54
CA TRP A 155 -1.82 18.45 -10.11
C TRP A 155 -1.01 19.74 -9.96
N GLN A 156 -1.64 20.88 -10.23
CA GLN A 156 -1.05 22.21 -10.03
C GLN A 156 -0.72 22.45 -8.55
N TYR A 157 -1.67 22.17 -7.65
CA TYR A 157 -1.45 22.23 -6.21
C TYR A 157 -0.23 21.39 -5.79
N LEU A 158 -0.17 20.13 -6.24
CA LEU A 158 0.92 19.23 -5.90
C LEU A 158 2.27 19.77 -6.38
N HIS A 159 2.35 20.32 -7.59
CA HIS A 159 3.58 20.90 -8.13
C HIS A 159 4.01 22.19 -7.41
N GLN A 160 3.07 23.00 -6.95
CA GLN A 160 3.38 24.23 -6.22
C GLN A 160 3.88 23.94 -4.79
N HIS A 161 3.32 22.91 -4.15
CA HIS A 161 3.64 22.59 -2.76
C HIS A 161 4.75 21.53 -2.60
N ALA A 162 5.01 20.70 -3.61
CA ALA A 162 6.15 19.79 -3.64
C ALA A 162 7.44 20.56 -3.97
N THR A 163 8.01 21.21 -2.95
CA THR A 163 9.21 22.05 -3.08
C THR A 163 10.47 21.39 -2.57
N MET A 164 10.35 20.39 -1.68
CA MET A 164 11.52 19.69 -1.14
C MET A 164 12.17 18.84 -2.23
N ARG A 165 13.50 18.90 -2.27
CA ARG A 165 14.33 18.06 -3.15
C ARG A 165 14.90 16.86 -2.39
N LYS A 166 15.57 15.96 -3.11
CA LYS A 166 16.21 14.78 -2.52
C LYS A 166 17.19 15.17 -1.41
N GLU A 167 17.99 16.21 -1.63
CA GLU A 167 18.95 16.73 -0.67
C GLU A 167 18.29 17.09 0.68
N HIS A 168 17.07 17.61 0.65
CA HIS A 168 16.31 17.94 1.87
C HIS A 168 15.85 16.69 2.61
N LEU A 169 15.39 15.65 1.87
CA LEU A 169 15.05 14.36 2.45
C LEU A 169 16.28 13.67 3.05
N VAL A 170 17.42 13.68 2.37
CA VAL A 170 18.67 13.08 2.86
C VAL A 170 19.22 13.86 4.05
N MET A 171 19.13 15.19 4.05
CA MET A 171 19.52 16.01 5.20
C MET A 171 18.66 15.72 6.44
N ALA A 172 17.35 15.52 6.24
CA ALA A 172 16.45 15.12 7.32
C ALA A 172 16.63 13.66 7.75
N PHE A 173 17.04 12.78 6.82
CA PHE A 173 17.19 11.34 7.03
C PHE A 173 18.45 10.81 6.32
N PRO A 174 19.63 10.86 6.97
CA PRO A 174 20.91 10.51 6.33
C PRO A 174 20.98 9.07 5.80
N GLU A 175 20.26 8.14 6.41
CA GLU A 175 20.21 6.72 6.01
C GLU A 175 19.02 6.38 5.09
N LEU A 176 18.59 7.32 4.23
CA LEU A 176 17.40 7.15 3.39
C LEU A 176 17.50 5.91 2.49
N ARG A 177 16.64 4.91 2.73
CA ARG A 177 16.58 3.65 1.96
C ARG A 177 15.16 3.14 1.83
N VAL A 178 14.82 2.53 0.69
CA VAL A 178 13.48 1.97 0.46
C VAL A 178 13.40 0.58 1.10
N MET A 179 12.35 0.33 1.89
CA MET A 179 12.10 -0.99 2.46
C MET A 179 11.88 -2.01 1.34
N GLY A 180 12.61 -3.13 1.40
CA GLY A 180 12.58 -4.17 0.36
C GLY A 180 13.72 -4.09 -0.67
N MET A 181 14.70 -3.21 -0.45
CA MET A 181 16.01 -3.21 -1.10
C MET A 181 17.11 -3.65 -0.12
#